data_AF-A0A7J4HP26-F1
#
_entry.id   AF-A0A7J4HP26-F1
#
_cell.length_a   1.000
_cell.length_b   1.000
_cell.length_c   1.000
_cell.angle_alpha   90.00
_cell.angle_beta   90.00
_cell.angle_gamma   90.00
#
_symmetry.space_group_name_H-M   'P 1'
#
loop_
_entity.id
_entity.type
_entity.pdbx_description
1 polymer ?
#
loop_
_entity_poly.entity_id
_entity_poly.type
_entity_poly.pdbx_seq_one_letter_code
_entity_poly.pdbx_strand_id
1 'polypeptide(L)'
;MAKITQALEDILQGHQIKDFAMNWIENSNVNADELVENYNFLKEIGLTDGKIATLAQLLGRDPETIRGNYDNLKEIGLTDGKIASQAQLLGRDPETIRGNYDNLKEIGLTDGKIATLAQLLNFNSDTIRRHYDNLKEIGLTDGKIASRAELLGLNPDTIRWNYDKLKE
;
A
#
# COMPACT_ATOMS: atom_id res chain seq x y z
N MET A 1 -27.39 3.27 -9.83
CA MET A 1 -27.43 3.46 -8.38
C MET A 1 -27.95 2.22 -7.65
N ALA A 2 -29.24 1.84 -7.74
CA ALA A 2 -29.77 0.67 -6.99
C ALA A 2 -29.01 -0.66 -7.17
N LYS A 3 -28.44 -0.91 -8.35
CA LYS A 3 -27.66 -2.14 -8.62
C LYS A 3 -26.32 -2.21 -7.88
N ILE A 4 -25.64 -1.08 -7.67
CA ILE A 4 -24.32 -1.04 -7.00
C ILE A 4 -24.48 -1.23 -5.50
N THR A 5 -25.41 -0.50 -4.89
CA THR A 5 -25.73 -0.62 -3.46
C THR A 5 -26.17 -2.05 -3.13
N GLN A 6 -27.05 -2.64 -3.94
CA GLN A 6 -27.47 -4.04 -3.75
C GLN A 6 -26.28 -5.00 -3.87
N ALA A 7 -25.45 -4.84 -4.90
CA ALA A 7 -24.27 -5.69 -5.06
C ALA A 7 -23.36 -5.63 -3.82
N LEU A 8 -23.08 -4.43 -3.30
CA LEU A 8 -22.29 -4.24 -2.08
C LEU A 8 -22.91 -4.92 -0.85
N GLU A 9 -24.23 -4.80 -0.66
CA GLU A 9 -24.95 -5.49 0.41
C GLU A 9 -24.83 -7.01 0.30
N ASP A 10 -24.89 -7.53 -0.93
CA ASP A 10 -24.78 -8.97 -1.20
C ASP A 10 -23.37 -9.51 -0.93
N ILE A 11 -22.31 -8.79 -1.35
CA ILE A 11 -20.92 -9.26 -1.21
C ILE A 11 -20.28 -8.96 0.15
N LEU A 12 -20.72 -7.91 0.84
CA LEU A 12 -20.17 -7.46 2.13
C LEU A 12 -21.21 -7.50 3.25
N GLN A 13 -22.12 -8.48 3.19
CA GLN A 13 -23.21 -8.61 4.14
C GLN A 13 -22.72 -8.51 5.60
N GLY A 14 -23.36 -7.64 6.38
CA GLY A 14 -23.05 -7.43 7.80
C GLY A 14 -21.78 -6.62 8.09
N HIS A 15 -21.08 -6.13 7.06
CA HIS A 15 -19.93 -5.25 7.24
C HIS A 15 -20.28 -3.79 6.99
N GLN A 16 -19.81 -2.91 7.86
CA GLN A 16 -19.98 -1.47 7.67
C GLN A 16 -18.96 -0.93 6.68
N ILE A 17 -19.45 -0.27 5.63
CA ILE A 17 -18.64 0.48 4.68
C ILE A 17 -18.66 1.94 5.09
N LYS A 18 -17.50 2.61 5.08
CA LYS A 18 -17.41 4.04 5.43
C LYS A 18 -18.10 4.89 4.36
N ASP A 19 -18.78 5.96 4.79
CA ASP A 19 -19.49 6.90 3.89
C ASP A 19 -18.62 7.42 2.75
N PHE A 20 -17.34 7.73 3.04
CA PHE A 20 -16.40 8.16 2.01
C PHE A 20 -16.20 7.09 0.92
N ALA A 21 -16.09 5.81 1.31
CA ALA A 21 -15.91 4.73 0.35
C ALA A 21 -17.19 4.46 -0.43
N MET A 22 -18.36 4.56 0.21
CA MET A 22 -19.65 4.49 -0.49
C MET A 22 -19.76 5.60 -1.56
N ASN A 23 -19.51 6.85 -1.17
CA ASN A 23 -19.50 7.98 -2.10
C ASN A 23 -18.48 7.77 -3.23
N TRP A 24 -17.28 7.25 -2.94
CA TRP A 24 -16.28 6.94 -3.97
C TRP A 24 -16.81 5.93 -4.99
N ILE A 25 -17.38 4.82 -4.54
CA ILE A 25 -17.90 3.76 -5.41
C ILE A 25 -19.09 4.27 -6.22
N GLU A 26 -20.01 5.03 -5.61
CA GLU A 26 -21.18 5.59 -6.28
C GLU A 26 -20.83 6.60 -7.38
N ASN A 27 -19.72 7.32 -7.22
CA ASN A 27 -19.21 8.27 -8.21
C ASN A 27 -18.15 7.65 -9.13
N SER A 28 -17.83 6.37 -8.96
CA SER A 28 -16.93 5.65 -9.88
C SER A 28 -17.68 5.25 -11.15
N ASN A 29 -16.94 5.00 -12.23
CA ASN A 29 -17.51 4.51 -13.49
C ASN A 29 -17.74 2.99 -13.50
N VAL A 30 -17.50 2.32 -12.36
CA VAL A 30 -17.56 0.86 -12.24
C VAL A 30 -19.01 0.38 -12.15
N ASN A 31 -19.34 -0.69 -12.87
CA ASN A 31 -20.64 -1.33 -12.83
C ASN A 31 -20.69 -2.48 -11.79
N ALA A 32 -21.87 -3.05 -11.55
CA ALA A 32 -22.05 -4.06 -10.51
C ALA A 32 -21.24 -5.35 -10.77
N ASP A 33 -21.06 -5.73 -12.03
CA ASP A 33 -20.31 -6.94 -12.40
C ASP A 33 -18.81 -6.74 -12.17
N GLU A 34 -18.27 -5.59 -12.57
CA GLU A 34 -16.87 -5.20 -12.31
C GLU A 34 -16.57 -5.05 -10.81
N LEU A 35 -17.54 -4.53 -10.04
CA LEU A 35 -17.45 -4.43 -8.59
C LEU A 35 -17.34 -5.82 -7.94
N VAL A 36 -18.18 -6.76 -8.38
CA VAL A 36 -18.15 -8.16 -7.92
C VAL A 36 -16.89 -8.87 -8.40
N GLU A 37 -16.39 -8.57 -9.60
CA GLU A 37 -15.11 -9.07 -10.10
C GLU A 37 -13.96 -8.63 -9.20
N ASN A 38 -13.88 -7.34 -8.85
CA ASN A 38 -12.90 -6.82 -7.92
C ASN A 38 -12.99 -7.52 -6.56
N TYR A 39 -14.20 -7.71 -6.05
CA TYR A 39 -14.41 -8.44 -4.80
C TYR A 39 -13.85 -9.86 -4.87
N ASN A 40 -14.21 -10.63 -5.91
CA ASN A 40 -13.76 -12.00 -6.09
C ASN A 40 -12.25 -12.09 -6.23
N PHE A 41 -11.63 -11.17 -6.98
CA PHE A 41 -10.19 -11.11 -7.10
C PHE A 41 -9.49 -10.80 -5.77
N LEU A 42 -10.00 -9.82 -5.01
CA LEU A 42 -9.47 -9.50 -3.68
C LEU A 42 -9.60 -10.69 -2.71
N LYS A 43 -10.68 -11.46 -2.80
CA LYS A 43 -10.86 -12.72 -2.06
C LYS A 43 -9.85 -13.78 -2.47
N GLU A 44 -9.62 -13.95 -3.78
CA GLU A 44 -8.69 -14.94 -4.34
C GLU A 44 -7.26 -14.72 -3.85
N ILE A 45 -6.81 -13.47 -3.80
CA ILE A 45 -5.46 -13.12 -3.30
C ILE A 45 -5.37 -13.11 -1.76
N GLY A 46 -6.46 -13.45 -1.05
CA GLY A 46 -6.47 -13.73 0.39
C GLY A 46 -6.99 -12.63 1.30
N LEU A 47 -7.70 -11.60 0.80
CA LEU A 47 -8.36 -10.64 1.69
C LEU A 47 -9.60 -11.25 2.36
N THR A 48 -9.86 -10.83 3.60
CA THR A 48 -11.12 -11.12 4.30
C THR A 48 -12.17 -10.06 3.99
N ASP A 49 -13.44 -10.39 4.14
CA ASP A 49 -14.56 -9.47 3.86
C ASP A 49 -14.44 -8.21 4.71
N GLY A 50 -14.06 -8.35 5.99
CA GLY A 50 -13.79 -7.21 6.86
C GLY A 50 -12.65 -6.33 6.36
N LYS A 51 -11.57 -6.91 5.83
CA LYS A 51 -10.49 -6.11 5.23
C LYS A 51 -10.95 -5.41 3.95
N ILE A 52 -11.71 -6.09 3.10
CA ILE A 52 -12.29 -5.50 1.89
C ILE A 52 -13.24 -4.36 2.26
N ALA A 53 -14.11 -4.53 3.26
CA ALA A 53 -15.01 -3.47 3.73
C ALA A 53 -14.25 -2.24 4.24
N THR A 54 -13.11 -2.43 4.95
CA THR A 54 -12.26 -1.30 5.37
C THR A 54 -11.58 -0.58 4.21
N LEU A 55 -11.43 -1.25 3.06
CA LEU A 55 -10.81 -0.75 1.83
C LEU A 55 -11.79 -0.75 0.66
N ALA A 56 -13.08 -0.56 0.92
CA ALA A 56 -14.13 -0.76 -0.08
C ALA A 56 -13.97 0.15 -1.32
N GLN A 57 -13.24 1.27 -1.22
CA GLN A 57 -12.89 2.10 -2.38
C GLN A 57 -12.16 1.32 -3.48
N LEU A 58 -11.48 0.21 -3.16
CA LEU A 58 -10.89 -0.68 -4.16
C LEU A 58 -11.95 -1.32 -5.05
N LEU A 59 -13.14 -1.60 -4.54
CA LEU A 59 -14.22 -2.21 -5.32
C LEU A 59 -14.74 -1.28 -6.42
N GLY A 60 -14.62 0.04 -6.22
CA GLY A 60 -14.95 1.07 -7.21
C GLY A 60 -13.75 1.50 -8.06
N ARG A 61 -12.66 0.72 -8.10
CA ARG A 61 -11.55 0.94 -9.05
C ARG A 61 -11.76 0.11 -10.30
N ASP A 62 -11.22 0.58 -11.41
CA ASP A 62 -11.16 -0.20 -12.64
C ASP A 62 -10.44 -1.54 -12.38
N PRO A 63 -11.05 -2.70 -12.71
CA PRO A 63 -10.43 -4.01 -12.53
C PRO A 63 -9.06 -4.15 -13.18
N GLU A 64 -8.83 -3.55 -14.36
CA GLU A 64 -7.53 -3.58 -15.04
C GLU A 64 -6.46 -2.86 -14.22
N THR A 65 -6.83 -1.76 -13.54
CA THR A 65 -5.90 -1.04 -12.65
C THR A 65 -5.51 -1.89 -11.45
N ILE A 66 -6.47 -2.58 -10.82
CA ILE A 66 -6.19 -3.45 -9.67
C ILE A 66 -5.30 -4.62 -10.09
N ARG A 67 -5.62 -5.28 -11.20
CA ARG A 67 -4.86 -6.42 -11.73
C ARG A 67 -3.45 -6.01 -12.16
N GLY A 68 -3.32 -4.89 -12.89
CA GLY A 68 -2.02 -4.36 -13.28
C GLY A 68 -1.14 -4.00 -12.08
N ASN A 69 -1.72 -3.39 -11.04
CA ASN A 69 -1.00 -3.14 -9.79
C ASN A 69 -0.59 -4.44 -9.09
N TYR A 70 -1.48 -5.44 -9.06
CA TYR A 70 -1.15 -6.75 -8.51
C TYR A 70 0.04 -7.38 -9.25
N ASP A 71 0.02 -7.41 -10.58
CA ASP A 71 1.08 -8.00 -11.39
C ASP A 71 2.42 -7.27 -11.18
N ASN A 72 2.41 -5.94 -11.16
CA ASN A 72 3.60 -5.15 -10.85
C ASN A 72 4.17 -5.47 -9.45
N LEU A 73 3.31 -5.64 -8.44
CA LEU A 73 3.72 -6.03 -7.09
C LEU A 73 4.29 -7.46 -7.05
N LYS A 74 3.77 -8.38 -7.88
CA LYS A 74 4.29 -9.73 -8.05
C LYS A 74 5.67 -9.72 -8.71
N GLU A 75 5.87 -8.89 -9.74
CA GLU A 75 7.15 -8.77 -10.45
C GLU A 75 8.28 -8.29 -9.54
N ILE A 76 8.01 -7.38 -8.61
CA ILE A 76 9.00 -6.95 -7.60
C ILE A 76 9.14 -7.92 -6.41
N GLY A 77 8.49 -9.10 -6.48
CA GLY A 77 8.70 -10.22 -5.57
C GLY A 77 7.76 -10.29 -4.35
N LEU A 78 6.65 -9.56 -4.32
CA LEU A 78 5.67 -9.74 -3.24
C LEU A 78 4.88 -11.04 -3.44
N THR A 79 4.56 -11.70 -2.33
CA THR A 79 3.64 -12.84 -2.29
C THR A 79 2.20 -12.35 -2.12
N ASP A 80 1.23 -13.19 -2.47
CA ASP A 80 -0.20 -12.83 -2.39
C ASP A 80 -0.59 -12.44 -0.96
N GLY A 81 -0.12 -13.18 0.04
CA GLY A 81 -0.32 -12.84 1.45
C GLY A 81 0.31 -11.49 1.85
N LYS A 82 1.46 -11.13 1.25
CA LYS A 82 2.08 -9.81 1.48
C LYS A 82 1.27 -8.71 0.81
N ILE A 83 0.79 -8.92 -0.41
CA ILE A 83 -0.09 -7.99 -1.12
C ILE A 83 -1.41 -7.82 -0.35
N ALA A 84 -2.03 -8.90 0.13
CA ALA A 84 -3.23 -8.85 0.95
C ALA A 84 -3.01 -8.04 2.25
N SER A 85 -1.84 -8.20 2.89
CA SER A 85 -1.49 -7.40 4.06
C SER A 85 -1.28 -5.90 3.75
N GLN A 86 -0.91 -5.58 2.52
CA GLN A 86 -0.64 -4.22 2.01
C GLN A 86 -1.63 -3.82 0.90
N ALA A 87 -2.89 -4.28 0.98
CA ALA A 87 -3.86 -4.18 -0.11
C ALA A 87 -4.15 -2.74 -0.58
N GLN A 88 -3.84 -1.72 0.23
CA GLN A 88 -3.89 -0.32 -0.18
C GLN A 88 -3.01 -0.02 -1.41
N LEU A 89 -1.95 -0.80 -1.66
CA LEU A 89 -1.09 -0.65 -2.84
C LEU A 89 -1.87 -0.93 -4.13
N LEU A 90 -2.87 -1.80 -4.11
CA LEU A 90 -3.67 -2.15 -5.28
C LEU A 90 -4.49 -0.97 -5.83
N GLY A 91 -4.80 0.01 -4.98
CA GLY A 91 -5.52 1.23 -5.38
C GLY A 91 -4.62 2.43 -5.63
N ARG A 92 -3.30 2.27 -5.54
CA ARG A 92 -2.33 3.35 -5.71
C ARG A 92 -1.98 3.52 -7.19
N ASP A 93 -1.49 4.70 -7.54
CA ASP A 93 -0.93 4.95 -8.87
C ASP A 93 0.30 4.04 -9.12
N PRO A 94 0.31 3.24 -10.21
CA PRO A 94 1.43 2.36 -10.56
C PRO A 94 2.77 3.10 -10.65
N GLU A 95 2.79 4.31 -11.23
CA GLU A 95 4.02 5.08 -11.40
C GLU A 95 4.59 5.54 -10.06
N THR A 96 3.72 5.83 -9.09
CA THR A 96 4.14 6.15 -7.72
C THR A 96 4.77 4.94 -7.05
N ILE A 97 4.20 3.73 -7.21
CA ILE A 97 4.79 2.50 -6.66
C ILE A 97 6.17 2.25 -7.28
N ARG A 98 6.28 2.37 -8.60
CA ARG A 98 7.51 2.16 -9.34
C ARG A 98 8.60 3.16 -8.96
N GLY A 99 8.28 4.44 -8.91
CA GLY A 99 9.23 5.46 -8.47
C GLY A 99 9.71 5.24 -7.03
N ASN A 100 8.82 4.79 -6.13
CA ASN A 100 9.23 4.42 -4.78
C ASN A 100 10.15 3.21 -4.75
N TYR A 101 9.85 2.19 -5.56
CA TYR A 101 10.70 1.02 -5.71
C TYR A 101 12.10 1.41 -6.17
N ASP A 102 12.21 2.22 -7.23
CA ASP A 102 13.49 2.67 -7.78
C ASP A 102 14.29 3.51 -6.77
N ASN A 103 13.64 4.42 -6.03
CA ASN A 103 14.29 5.17 -4.96
C ASN A 103 14.84 4.26 -3.84
N LEU A 104 14.10 3.22 -3.46
CA LEU A 104 14.56 2.25 -2.47
C LEU A 104 15.77 1.43 -2.99
N LYS A 105 15.79 1.12 -4.29
CA LYS A 105 16.93 0.49 -4.96
C LYS A 105 18.16 1.39 -4.97
N GLU A 106 17.99 2.68 -5.25
CA GLU A 106 19.09 3.66 -5.22
C GLU A 106 19.72 3.83 -3.83
N ILE A 107 18.90 3.71 -2.77
CA ILE A 107 19.35 3.69 -1.37
C ILE A 107 20.11 2.38 -1.02
N GLY A 108 20.11 1.40 -1.93
CA GLY A 108 20.85 0.15 -1.81
C GLY A 108 20.05 -1.02 -1.24
N LEU A 109 18.72 -0.94 -1.20
CA LEU A 109 17.89 -2.09 -0.80
C LEU A 109 17.86 -3.13 -1.93
N THR A 110 17.81 -4.40 -1.53
CA THR A 110 17.55 -5.53 -2.42
C THR A 110 16.05 -5.76 -2.57
N ASP A 111 15.65 -6.42 -3.65
CA ASP A 111 14.24 -6.70 -3.96
C ASP A 111 13.58 -7.48 -2.81
N GLY A 112 14.28 -8.47 -2.24
CA GLY A 112 13.79 -9.20 -1.08
C GLY A 112 13.61 -8.35 0.19
N LYS A 113 14.47 -7.35 0.40
CA LYS A 113 14.33 -6.39 1.52
C LYS A 113 13.14 -5.45 1.27
N ILE A 114 12.94 -5.00 0.03
CA ILE A 114 11.78 -4.18 -0.36
C ILE A 114 10.49 -4.97 -0.21
N ALA A 115 10.44 -6.21 -0.69
CA ALA A 115 9.27 -7.09 -0.53
C ALA A 115 8.94 -7.34 0.96
N THR A 116 9.96 -7.50 1.81
CA THR A 116 9.78 -7.61 3.26
C THR A 116 9.21 -6.32 3.86
N LEU A 117 9.66 -5.17 3.37
CA LEU A 117 9.27 -3.83 3.81
C LEU A 117 8.30 -3.15 2.83
N ALA A 118 7.37 -3.92 2.25
CA ALA A 118 6.43 -3.44 1.23
C ALA A 118 5.61 -2.21 1.66
N GLN A 119 5.46 -1.95 2.98
CA GLN A 119 4.85 -0.72 3.47
C GLN A 119 5.58 0.55 3.02
N LEU A 120 6.89 0.49 2.73
CA LEU A 120 7.68 1.61 2.23
C LEU A 120 7.19 2.09 0.85
N LEU A 121 6.59 1.20 0.06
CA LEU A 121 6.00 1.53 -1.24
C LEU A 121 4.74 2.42 -1.12
N ASN A 122 4.17 2.55 0.08
CA ASN A 122 3.03 3.44 0.35
C ASN A 122 3.40 4.88 0.72
N PHE A 123 4.67 5.20 0.85
CA PHE A 123 5.08 6.58 1.10
C PHE A 123 5.07 7.38 -0.20
N ASN A 124 5.06 8.70 -0.11
CA ASN A 124 5.42 9.51 -1.27
C ASN A 124 6.95 9.46 -1.43
N SER A 125 7.43 9.54 -2.67
CA SER A 125 8.87 9.49 -3.01
C SER A 125 9.69 10.46 -2.15
N ASP A 126 9.22 11.70 -2.04
CA ASP A 126 9.85 12.76 -1.24
C ASP A 126 9.92 12.43 0.25
N THR A 127 8.99 11.62 0.77
CA THR A 127 8.99 11.26 2.19
C THR A 127 10.10 10.26 2.50
N ILE A 128 10.26 9.21 1.69
CA ILE A 128 11.36 8.26 1.87
C ILE A 128 12.71 8.97 1.73
N ARG A 129 12.84 9.86 0.73
CA ARG A 129 14.08 10.61 0.54
C ARG A 129 14.41 11.50 1.74
N ARG A 130 13.43 12.22 2.25
CA ARG A 130 13.61 13.05 3.46
C ARG A 130 13.96 12.21 4.69
N HIS A 131 13.35 11.03 4.86
CA HIS A 131 13.68 10.13 5.97
C HIS A 131 15.12 9.62 5.84
N TYR A 132 15.54 9.27 4.63
CA TYR A 132 16.93 8.92 4.32
C TYR A 132 17.90 10.06 4.68
N ASP A 133 17.65 11.28 4.22
CA ASP A 133 18.52 12.43 4.49
C ASP A 133 18.59 12.76 6.00
N ASN A 134 17.48 12.64 6.74
CA ASN A 134 17.49 12.79 8.21
C ASN A 134 18.35 11.72 8.91
N LEU A 135 18.31 10.46 8.42
CA LEU A 135 19.16 9.39 8.94
C LEU A 135 20.65 9.65 8.67
N LYS A 136 20.96 10.28 7.53
CA LYS A 136 22.31 10.75 7.19
C LYS A 136 22.76 11.88 8.12
N GLU A 137 21.89 12.84 8.42
CA GLU A 137 22.20 13.97 9.31
C GLU A 137 22.55 13.52 10.74
N ILE A 138 21.91 12.47 11.24
CA ILE A 138 22.26 11.87 12.56
C ILE A 138 23.48 10.93 12.48
N GLY A 139 24.17 10.87 11.34
CA GLY A 139 25.45 10.19 11.17
C GLY A 139 25.37 8.73 10.72
N LEU A 140 24.22 8.22 10.26
CA LEU A 140 24.18 6.88 9.71
C LEU A 140 24.81 6.83 8.31
N THR A 141 25.54 5.75 8.03
CA THR A 141 26.07 5.47 6.68
C THR A 141 25.02 4.77 5.83
N ASP A 142 25.18 4.83 4.51
CA ASP A 142 24.25 4.23 3.54
C ASP A 142 24.09 2.73 3.80
N GLY A 143 25.20 2.04 4.06
CA GLY A 143 25.18 0.62 4.44
C GLY A 143 24.41 0.35 5.74
N LYS A 144 24.51 1.25 6.73
CA LYS A 144 23.74 1.13 7.97
C LYS A 144 22.26 1.34 7.71
N ILE A 145 21.89 2.35 6.92
CA ILE A 145 20.51 2.64 6.54
C ILE A 145 19.92 1.48 5.75
N ALA A 146 20.61 0.94 4.75
CA ALA A 146 20.17 -0.22 3.98
C ALA A 146 19.97 -1.46 4.86
N SER A 147 20.88 -1.72 5.81
CA SER A 147 20.74 -2.82 6.76
C SER A 147 19.55 -2.65 7.72
N ARG A 148 19.22 -1.38 8.06
CA ARG A 148 18.17 -0.95 8.98
C ARG A 148 17.06 -0.18 8.27
N ALA A 149 16.67 -0.66 7.09
CA ALA A 149 15.72 0.03 6.24
C ALA A 149 14.32 0.23 6.88
N GLU A 150 14.01 -0.49 7.95
CA GLU A 150 12.82 -0.23 8.77
C GLU A 150 12.75 1.21 9.30
N LEU A 151 13.91 1.86 9.50
CA LEU A 151 13.99 3.25 9.97
C LEU A 151 13.42 4.23 8.95
N LEU A 152 13.44 3.89 7.65
CA LEU A 152 12.84 4.70 6.59
C LEU A 152 11.32 4.79 6.69
N GLY A 153 10.68 3.94 7.48
CA GLY A 153 9.24 3.99 7.73
C GLY A 153 8.86 4.71 9.03
N LEU A 154 9.83 5.21 9.79
CA LEU A 154 9.61 5.87 11.08
C LEU A 154 9.64 7.39 10.95
N ASN A 155 8.94 8.08 11.85
CA ASN A 155 8.97 9.53 11.92
C ASN A 155 10.40 10.03 12.29
N PRO A 156 11.03 10.88 11.47
CA PRO A 156 12.37 11.41 11.74
C PRO A 156 12.52 12.09 13.09
N ASP A 157 11.51 12.82 13.56
CA ASP A 157 11.53 13.52 14.85
C ASP A 157 11.63 12.52 16.00
N THR A 158 10.92 11.39 15.89
CA THR A 158 11.00 10.30 16.87
C THR A 158 12.39 9.66 16.88
N ILE A 159 13.00 9.45 15.72
CA ILE A 159 14.35 8.89 15.62
C ILE A 159 15.37 9.86 16.24
N ARG A 160 15.29 11.15 15.88
CA ARG A 160 16.19 12.20 16.38
C ARG A 160 16.09 12.34 17.89
N TRP A 161 14.88 12.41 18.43
CA TRP A 161 14.65 12.46 19.88
C TRP A 161 15.28 11.27 20.61
N ASN A 162 15.05 10.04 20.13
CA ASN A 162 15.65 8.84 20.71
C ASN A 162 17.18 8.86 20.63
N TYR A 163 17.73 9.33 19.51
CA TYR A 163 19.17 9.42 19.29
C TYR A 163 19.84 10.43 20.23
N ASP A 164 19.23 11.59 20.43
CA ASP A 164 19.71 12.60 21.38
C ASP A 164 19.68 12.07 22.82
N LYS A 165 18.62 11.33 23.19
CA LYS A 165 18.53 10.66 24.49
C LYS A 165 19.56 9.57 24.75
N LEU A 166 20.10 8.95 23.71
CA LEU A 166 21.18 7.95 23.85
C LEU A 166 22.57 8.59 24.02
N LYS A 167 22.70 9.90 23.80
CA LYS A 167 23.95 10.65 23.96
C LYS A 167 24.07 11.34 25.32
N GLU A 168 22.96 11.51 26.03
CA GLU A 168 22.88 12.01 27.41
C GLU A 168 23.38 10.94 28.41
#